data_AF-A0A7K2FP32-F1
#
_entry.id   AF-A0A7K2FP32-F1
#
_cell.length_a   1.000
_cell.length_b   1.000
_cell.length_c   1.000
_cell.angle_alpha   90.00
_cell.angle_beta   90.00
_cell.angle_gamma   90.00
#
_symmetry.space_group_name_H-M   'P 1'
#
loop_
_entity.id
_entity.type
_entity.pdbx_description
1 polymer ?
#
loop_
_entity_poly.entity_id
_entity_poly.type
_entity_poly.pdbx_seq_one_letter_code
_entity_poly.pdbx_strand_id
1 'polypeptide(L)' 'MTTVTSPLAGRAVGLANVPDPVFAGAMVGPGTAIDPLREPIDA' A
#
# COMPACT_ATOMS: atom_id res chain seq x y z
N MET A 1 10.75 18.11 -2.59
CA MET A 1 10.52 16.73 -2.15
C MET A 1 9.10 16.68 -1.61
N THR A 2 8.25 15.78 -2.10
CA THR A 2 6.85 15.70 -1.64
C THR A 2 6.75 14.65 -0.56
N THR A 3 6.23 15.02 0.61
CA THR A 3 5.97 14.08 1.69
C THR A 3 4.60 13.46 1.48
N VAL A 4 4.54 12.14 1.41
CA VAL A 4 3.30 11.36 1.35
C VAL A 4 3.11 10.69 2.71
N THR A 5 1.97 10.96 3.36
CA THR A 5 1.62 10.33 4.64
C THR A 5 0.76 9.09 4.40
N SER A 6 0.71 8.21 5.39
CA SER A 6 -0.12 7.00 5.30
C SER A 6 -1.60 7.38 5.26
N PRO A 7 -2.41 6.78 4.36
CA PRO A 7 -3.87 6.98 4.34
C PRO A 7 -4.60 6.21 5.43
N LEU A 8 -3.96 5.21 6.06
CA LEU A 8 -4.54 4.38 7.11
C LEU A 8 -3.46 3.78 8.04
N ALA A 9 -3.86 3.25 9.19
CA ALA A 9 -2.97 2.57 10.12
C ALA A 9 -2.62 1.14 9.62
N GLY A 10 -1.33 0.80 9.65
CA GLY A 10 -0.87 -0.50 9.18
C GLY A 10 0.63 -0.53 8.94
N ARG A 11 1.09 -1.60 8.28
CA ARG A 11 2.49 -1.80 7.95
C ARG A 11 2.75 -1.49 6.48
N ALA A 12 3.68 -0.59 6.20
CA ALA A 12 4.17 -0.39 4.83
C ALA A 12 4.89 -1.64 4.32
N VAL A 13 4.54 -2.09 3.12
CA VAL A 13 5.13 -3.23 2.43
C VAL A 13 5.44 -2.87 0.97
N GLY A 14 6.50 -3.45 0.42
CA GLY A 14 6.85 -3.27 -0.99
C GLY A 14 5.79 -3.86 -1.92
N LEU A 15 5.62 -3.25 -3.10
CA LEU A 15 4.63 -3.70 -4.09
C LEU A 15 4.80 -5.18 -4.48
N ALA A 16 6.04 -5.69 -4.55
CA ALA A 16 6.32 -7.09 -4.86
C ALA A 16 5.69 -8.11 -3.90
N ASN A 17 5.24 -7.69 -2.72
CA ASN A 17 4.56 -8.54 -1.74
C ASN A 17 3.03 -8.56 -1.91
N VAL A 18 2.47 -7.77 -2.84
CA VAL A 18 1.03 -7.73 -3.11
C VAL A 18 0.66 -8.97 -3.95
N PRO A 19 -0.37 -9.75 -3.58
CA PRO A 19 -0.77 -10.98 -4.29
C PRO A 19 -1.59 -10.68 -5.55
N ASP A 20 -1.28 -9.59 -6.26
CA ASP A 20 -1.90 -9.19 -7.50
C ASP A 20 -0.80 -8.72 -8.47
N PRO A 21 -0.70 -9.31 -9.68
CA PRO A 21 0.40 -9.03 -10.60
C PRO A 21 0.42 -7.58 -11.08
N VAL A 22 -0.73 -6.93 -11.23
CA VAL A 22 -0.83 -5.53 -11.69
C VAL A 22 -0.11 -4.60 -10.72
N PHE A 23 -0.27 -4.85 -9.41
CA PHE A 23 0.42 -4.09 -8.38
C PHE A 23 1.86 -4.57 -8.16
N ALA A 24 2.10 -5.88 -8.09
CA ALA A 24 3.43 -6.44 -7.85
C ALA A 24 4.45 -6.06 -8.93
N GLY A 25 4.00 -5.93 -10.17
CA GLY A 25 4.80 -5.45 -11.30
C GLY A 25 4.88 -3.92 -11.44
N ALA A 26 4.31 -3.16 -10.51
CA ALA A 26 4.21 -1.69 -10.57
C ALA A 26 3.60 -1.17 -11.89
N MET A 27 2.66 -1.90 -12.50
CA MET A 27 2.06 -1.53 -13.79
C MET A 27 1.27 -0.22 -13.72
N VAL A 28 0.71 0.09 -12.55
CA VAL A 28 -0.04 1.33 -12.29
C VAL A 28 0.90 2.50 -11.92
N GLY A 29 2.20 2.22 -11.76
CA GLY A 29 3.23 3.20 -11.38
C GLY A 29 3.97 2.83 -10.10
N PRO A 30 5.01 3.62 -9.74
CA PRO A 30 5.81 3.39 -8.54
C PRO A 30 5.01 3.67 -7.27
N GLY A 31 5.28 2.90 -6.21
CA GLY A 31 4.60 3.10 -4.93
C GLY A 31 4.99 2.08 -3.85
N THR A 32 4.18 2.04 -2.80
CA THR A 32 4.24 1.08 -1.69
C THR A 32 2.82 0.67 -1.34
N ALA A 33 2.62 -0.55 -0.83
CA ALA A 33 1.35 -0.98 -0.27
C ALA A 33 1.37 -0.92 1.26
N ILE A 34 0.20 -1.09 1.88
CA ILE A 34 0.04 -1.16 3.33
C ILE A 34 -0.73 -2.44 3.67
N ASP A 35 -0.21 -3.26 4.58
CA ASP A 35 -0.98 -4.31 5.26
C ASP A 35 -1.76 -3.65 6.40
N PRO A 36 -3.09 -3.50 6.29
CA PRO A 36 -3.89 -2.75 7.24
C PRO A 36 -4.01 -3.48 8.58
N LEU A 37 -4.20 -2.71 9.65
CA LEU A 37 -4.70 -3.28 10.89
C LEU A 37 -6.08 -3.89 10.64
N ARG A 38 -6.37 -5.04 11.28
CA ARG A 38 -7.66 -5.74 11.13
C ARG A 38 -8.66 -5.12 12.10
N GLU A 39 -9.05 -3.89 11.81
CA GLU A 39 -10.00 -3.08 12.56
C GLU A 39 -11.02 -2.45 11.58
N PRO A 40 -12.23 -2.08 12.04
CA PRO A 40 -13.16 -1.32 11.23
C PRO A 40 -12.51 -0.02 10.77
N ILE A 41 -12.56 0.24 9.47
CA ILE A 41 -12.15 1.51 8.87
C ILE A 41 -13.41 2.34 8.64
N ASP A 42 -13.45 3.52 9.25
CA ASP A 42 -14.44 4.54 8.92
C ASP A 42 -14.13 5.05 7.49
N ALA A 43 -15.20 5.17 6.69
CA ALA A 43 -15.12 5.58 5.28
C ALA A 43 -15.09 7.11 5.12
#